data_AF-A0A944UIY8-F1
#
_entry.id   AF-A0A944UIY8-F1
#
_cell.length_a   1.000
_cell.length_b   1.000
_cell.length_c   1.000
_cell.angle_alpha   90.00
_cell.angle_beta   90.00
_cell.angle_gamma   90.00
#
_symmetry.space_group_name_H-M   'P 1'
#
loop_
_entity.id
_entity.type
_entity.pdbx_description
1 polymer ?
#
loop_
_entity_poly.entity_id
_entity_poly.type
_entity_poly.pdbx_seq_one_letter_code
_entity_poly.pdbx_strand_id
1 'polypeptide(L)'
;EFPQNILLVSGAKKEREALESLIGKYGKNNDFNEIKLGDFLEPATTALGTSTCDPCYYIHKNGKLGKNETYYALSKCFRNEKSATNQLDRLTEFSMREVIAAGEEDFVKSQRKAFIKFIESFASFTGLACSLEKASDPFFTNEIPEKGAVQNHIESKFELLVPLGNQRSDLAVGSVNWHSDFFGRSFEIRDNSNYYMSSCCLAFGLERLVFAFLTQHGITKTDWPTKVQKAFADFETKGSATKTSLPELRKPNQKVDPSVNEIKGKDENLNTSAYRERLRALLVECLNLELTEEKWLSSRNTFNWDSLNHLKVITSLEKCLDVVIPSETYSVLMNEKSILTFLESQLSQ
;
A
#
# COMPACT_ATOMS: atom_id res chain seq x y z
N GLU A 1 19.76 -11.18 -4.16
CA GLU A 1 18.31 -11.39 -3.99
C GLU A 1 18.03 -12.27 -2.77
N PHE A 2 16.76 -12.38 -2.40
CA PHE A 2 16.25 -13.08 -1.22
C PHE A 2 15.80 -14.49 -1.59
N PRO A 3 16.65 -15.51 -1.42
CA PRO A 3 16.41 -16.85 -1.98
C PRO A 3 15.11 -17.50 -1.50
N GLN A 4 14.65 -17.15 -0.30
CA GLN A 4 13.42 -17.67 0.29
C GLN A 4 12.14 -17.31 -0.51
N ASN A 5 12.19 -16.25 -1.32
CA ASN A 5 11.04 -15.76 -2.09
C ASN A 5 11.10 -16.15 -3.58
N ILE A 6 12.16 -16.79 -4.01
CA ILE A 6 12.36 -17.12 -5.43
C ILE A 6 11.59 -18.40 -5.76
N LEU A 7 10.78 -18.34 -6.82
CA LEU A 7 10.18 -19.54 -7.42
C LEU A 7 11.10 -20.06 -8.52
N LEU A 8 11.76 -21.18 -8.22
CA LEU A 8 12.66 -21.86 -9.14
C LEU A 8 11.88 -22.58 -10.25
N VAL A 9 12.43 -22.55 -11.46
CA VAL A 9 11.85 -23.25 -12.61
C VAL A 9 12.74 -24.43 -12.97
N SER A 10 12.13 -25.62 -13.02
CA SER A 10 12.77 -26.85 -13.45
C SER A 10 11.93 -27.48 -14.56
N GLY A 11 12.59 -27.83 -15.66
CA GLY A 11 11.96 -28.54 -16.78
C GLY A 11 12.09 -30.05 -16.63
N ALA A 12 11.27 -30.81 -17.34
CA ALA A 12 11.52 -32.23 -17.52
C ALA A 12 12.81 -32.43 -18.32
N LYS A 13 13.62 -33.43 -17.95
CA LYS A 13 14.78 -33.78 -18.77
C LYS A 13 14.34 -34.31 -20.12
N LYS A 14 15.19 -34.15 -21.12
CA LYS A 14 14.85 -34.47 -22.52
C LYS A 14 15.10 -35.93 -22.89
N GLU A 15 15.72 -36.73 -22.02
CA GLU A 15 15.94 -38.15 -22.29
C GLU A 15 14.61 -38.92 -22.27
N ARG A 16 14.51 -39.90 -23.17
CA ARG A 16 13.31 -40.70 -23.34
C ARG A 16 12.86 -41.38 -22.04
N GLU A 17 13.79 -41.95 -21.28
CA GLU A 17 13.49 -42.64 -20.02
C GLU A 17 12.88 -41.69 -18.97
N ALA A 18 13.38 -40.46 -18.87
CA ALA A 18 12.85 -39.43 -17.97
C ALA A 18 11.42 -39.02 -18.36
N LEU A 19 11.19 -38.78 -19.65
CA LEU A 19 9.88 -38.42 -20.18
C LEU A 19 8.86 -39.57 -20.02
N GLU A 20 9.25 -40.81 -20.32
CA GLU A 20 8.41 -41.99 -20.12
C GLU A 20 8.07 -42.19 -18.62
N SER A 21 9.03 -41.96 -17.72
CA SER A 21 8.79 -41.99 -16.27
C SER A 21 7.79 -40.92 -15.81
N LEU A 22 7.96 -39.68 -16.31
CA LEU A 22 7.08 -38.56 -15.99
C LEU A 22 5.65 -38.83 -16.50
N ILE A 23 5.49 -39.26 -17.75
CA ILE A 23 4.19 -39.58 -18.34
C ILE A 23 3.56 -40.77 -17.63
N GLY A 24 4.34 -41.81 -17.30
CA GLY A 24 3.84 -42.99 -16.59
C GLY A 24 3.29 -42.65 -15.20
N LYS A 25 3.90 -41.69 -14.49
CA LYS A 25 3.48 -41.27 -13.14
C LYS A 25 2.43 -40.16 -13.13
N TYR A 26 2.55 -39.18 -14.03
CA TYR A 26 1.77 -37.92 -14.01
C TYR A 26 1.05 -37.64 -15.34
N GLY A 27 0.87 -38.67 -16.17
CA GLY A 27 0.08 -38.57 -17.39
C GLY A 27 -1.42 -38.38 -17.12
N LYS A 28 -2.15 -38.01 -18.18
CA LYS A 28 -3.58 -37.62 -18.15
C LYS A 28 -4.52 -38.59 -17.42
N ASN A 29 -4.17 -39.88 -17.35
CA ASN A 29 -5.02 -40.91 -16.77
C ASN A 29 -4.69 -41.22 -15.30
N ASN A 30 -3.70 -40.54 -14.72
CA ASN A 30 -3.33 -40.71 -13.32
C ASN A 30 -3.90 -39.57 -12.49
N ASP A 31 -4.36 -39.90 -11.29
CA ASP A 31 -4.78 -38.89 -10.31
C ASP A 31 -3.57 -38.46 -9.48
N PHE A 32 -3.25 -37.17 -9.50
CA PHE A 32 -2.16 -36.59 -8.72
C PHE A 32 -2.45 -35.12 -8.40
N ASN A 33 -2.10 -34.71 -7.18
CA ASN A 33 -2.20 -33.33 -6.72
C ASN A 33 -0.83 -32.67 -6.52
N GLU A 34 0.26 -33.43 -6.65
CA GLU A 34 1.63 -32.97 -6.55
C GLU A 34 2.55 -33.75 -7.51
N ILE A 35 3.57 -33.08 -8.05
CA ILE A 35 4.68 -33.73 -8.74
C ILE A 35 5.85 -33.76 -7.76
N LYS A 36 6.25 -34.97 -7.34
CA LYS A 36 7.41 -35.12 -6.46
C LYS A 36 8.66 -34.86 -7.28
N LEU A 37 9.54 -34.01 -6.76
CA LEU A 37 10.83 -33.77 -7.39
C LEU A 37 11.61 -35.10 -7.50
N GLY A 38 12.23 -35.34 -8.65
CA GLY A 38 12.95 -36.58 -8.92
C GLY A 38 13.84 -36.48 -10.15
N ASP A 39 14.52 -37.58 -10.46
CA ASP A 39 15.58 -37.61 -11.48
C ASP A 39 15.11 -37.37 -12.93
N PHE A 40 13.81 -37.28 -13.16
CA PHE A 40 13.22 -36.90 -14.44
C PHE A 40 13.13 -35.38 -14.66
N LEU A 41 13.56 -34.58 -13.68
CA LEU A 41 13.63 -33.11 -13.76
C LEU A 41 15.08 -32.63 -13.92
N GLU A 42 15.26 -31.54 -14.67
CA GLU A 42 16.53 -30.84 -14.79
C GLU A 42 16.85 -30.03 -13.51
N PRO A 43 18.13 -29.82 -13.17
CA PRO A 43 18.49 -28.83 -12.17
C PRO A 43 17.87 -27.46 -12.50
N ALA A 44 17.32 -26.78 -11.50
CA ALA A 44 16.79 -25.43 -11.69
C ALA A 44 17.94 -24.42 -11.88
N THR A 45 18.13 -23.96 -13.11
CA THR A 45 19.12 -22.91 -13.44
C THR A 45 18.47 -21.56 -13.73
N THR A 46 17.14 -21.49 -13.67
CA THR A 46 16.36 -20.28 -13.88
C THR A 46 15.30 -20.14 -12.80
N ALA A 47 14.81 -18.91 -12.65
CA ALA A 47 13.74 -18.57 -11.72
C ALA A 47 12.75 -17.62 -12.38
N LEU A 48 11.55 -17.57 -11.82
CA LEU A 48 10.57 -16.55 -12.19
C LEU A 48 11.00 -15.21 -11.59
N GLY A 49 10.90 -14.13 -12.39
CA GLY A 49 11.36 -12.81 -11.98
C GLY A 49 10.59 -12.27 -10.77
N THR A 50 11.31 -11.78 -9.76
CA THR A 50 10.72 -11.25 -8.52
C THR A 50 10.45 -9.74 -8.56
N SER A 51 11.03 -9.07 -9.56
CA SER A 51 10.93 -7.65 -9.86
C SER A 51 10.78 -7.43 -11.37
N THR A 52 10.41 -6.23 -11.79
CA THR A 52 10.34 -5.86 -13.21
C THR A 52 11.63 -5.19 -13.69
N CYS A 53 12.43 -4.62 -12.78
CA CYS A 53 13.60 -3.82 -13.12
C CYS A 53 14.88 -4.62 -13.43
N ASP A 54 15.05 -5.85 -12.94
CA ASP A 54 16.31 -6.60 -13.11
C ASP A 54 16.76 -6.73 -14.59
N PRO A 55 15.88 -7.08 -15.55
CA PRO A 55 16.27 -7.17 -16.96
C PRO A 55 16.76 -5.83 -17.54
N CYS A 56 16.27 -4.69 -17.03
CA CYS A 56 16.69 -3.36 -17.51
C CYS A 56 18.16 -3.07 -17.22
N TYR A 57 18.73 -3.68 -16.18
CA TYR A 57 20.16 -3.57 -15.88
C TYR A 57 20.95 -4.68 -16.59
N TYR A 58 20.40 -5.91 -16.61
CA TYR A 58 21.10 -7.09 -17.15
C TYR A 58 21.54 -6.91 -18.61
N ILE A 59 20.75 -6.18 -19.43
CA ILE A 59 21.10 -5.90 -20.83
C ILE A 59 22.40 -5.10 -21.00
N HIS A 60 22.89 -4.43 -19.96
CA HIS A 60 24.12 -3.62 -19.97
C HIS A 60 25.30 -4.29 -19.28
N LYS A 61 25.16 -5.55 -18.87
CA LYS A 61 26.16 -6.28 -18.08
C LYS A 61 27.55 -6.22 -18.71
N ASN A 62 28.57 -6.01 -17.87
CA ASN A 62 29.98 -5.85 -18.26
C ASN A 62 30.23 -4.72 -19.27
N GLY A 63 29.40 -3.67 -19.25
CA GLY A 63 29.37 -2.63 -20.26
C GLY A 63 29.27 -1.22 -19.69
N LYS A 64 29.02 -0.27 -20.60
CA LYS A 64 28.69 1.11 -20.28
C LYS A 64 27.23 1.38 -20.64
N LEU A 65 26.52 2.11 -19.78
CA LEU A 65 25.15 2.53 -20.07
C LEU A 65 25.08 3.49 -21.28
N GLY A 66 26.15 4.27 -21.51
CA GLY A 66 26.31 5.15 -22.68
C GLY A 66 25.59 6.51 -22.58
N LYS A 67 24.48 6.58 -21.86
CA LYS A 67 23.80 7.84 -21.47
C LYS A 67 22.86 7.59 -20.28
N ASN A 68 22.35 8.67 -19.69
CA ASN A 68 21.27 8.58 -18.71
C ASN A 68 20.00 8.04 -19.38
N GLU A 69 19.38 7.03 -18.75
CA GLU A 69 18.23 6.31 -19.32
C GLU A 69 17.04 6.29 -18.35
N THR A 70 15.84 6.23 -18.92
CA THR A 70 14.60 5.99 -18.18
C THR A 70 13.79 4.90 -18.86
N TYR A 71 13.55 3.80 -18.15
CA TYR A 71 12.78 2.67 -18.62
C TYR A 71 11.36 2.71 -18.05
N TYR A 72 10.41 2.26 -18.87
CA TYR A 72 9.02 2.05 -18.46
C TYR A 72 8.70 0.58 -18.70
N ALA A 73 8.51 -0.17 -17.62
CA ALA A 73 8.43 -1.61 -17.68
C ALA A 73 7.16 -2.12 -16.99
N LEU A 74 6.55 -3.14 -17.57
CA LEU A 74 5.38 -3.83 -17.04
C LEU A 74 5.65 -5.32 -17.17
N SER A 75 5.63 -6.06 -16.07
CA SER A 75 5.82 -7.50 -16.07
C SER A 75 4.93 -8.19 -15.04
N LYS A 76 4.79 -9.50 -15.21
CA LYS A 76 4.43 -10.39 -14.11
C LYS A 76 5.65 -10.60 -13.21
N CYS A 77 5.42 -10.52 -11.91
CA CYS A 77 6.37 -10.81 -10.86
C CYS A 77 5.87 -11.98 -10.03
N PHE A 78 6.81 -12.77 -9.55
CA PHE A 78 6.53 -13.99 -8.82
C PHE A 78 7.30 -13.99 -7.52
N ARG A 79 6.61 -14.19 -6.40
CA ARG A 79 7.22 -14.28 -5.08
C ARG A 79 6.60 -15.44 -4.34
N ASN A 80 7.42 -16.23 -3.65
CA ASN A 80 6.96 -17.31 -2.77
C ASN A 80 6.35 -16.72 -1.48
N GLU A 81 5.27 -15.97 -1.66
CA GLU A 81 4.49 -15.33 -0.62
C GLU A 81 3.06 -15.85 -0.69
N LYS A 82 2.40 -15.92 0.47
CA LYS A 82 1.00 -16.31 0.59
C LYS A 82 0.26 -15.35 1.50
N SER A 83 -0.92 -14.91 1.09
CA SER A 83 -1.83 -14.15 1.96
C SER A 83 -2.24 -15.02 3.14
N ALA A 84 -2.12 -14.48 4.35
CA ALA A 84 -2.63 -15.11 5.57
C ALA A 84 -4.15 -15.31 5.54
N THR A 85 -4.85 -14.55 4.69
CA THR A 85 -6.32 -14.53 4.60
C THR A 85 -6.85 -14.94 3.22
N ASN A 86 -5.99 -15.45 2.33
CA ASN A 86 -6.31 -15.76 0.92
C ASN A 86 -6.96 -14.58 0.17
N GLN A 87 -6.55 -13.34 0.47
CA GLN A 87 -7.02 -12.12 -0.20
C GLN A 87 -6.03 -11.62 -1.27
N LEU A 88 -6.42 -10.59 -2.02
CA LEU A 88 -5.60 -9.96 -3.07
C LEU A 88 -4.47 -9.07 -2.50
N ASP A 89 -4.30 -9.04 -1.18
CA ASP A 89 -3.26 -8.29 -0.48
C ASP A 89 -1.87 -8.92 -0.64
N ARG A 90 -1.76 -10.23 -0.87
CA ARG A 90 -0.48 -10.92 -1.00
C ARG A 90 -0.58 -12.15 -1.90
N LEU A 91 -0.24 -11.94 -3.17
CA LEU A 91 -0.31 -12.93 -4.24
C LEU A 91 1.06 -13.51 -4.57
N THR A 92 1.08 -14.76 -5.01
CA THR A 92 2.28 -15.43 -5.53
C THR A 92 2.66 -14.92 -6.91
N GLU A 93 1.68 -14.65 -7.76
CA GLU A 93 1.82 -13.98 -9.05
C GLU A 93 1.08 -12.65 -9.00
N PHE A 94 1.72 -11.57 -9.44
CA PHE A 94 1.10 -10.26 -9.55
C PHE A 94 1.75 -9.44 -10.67
N SER A 95 1.10 -8.37 -11.08
CA SER A 95 1.53 -7.47 -12.14
C SER A 95 2.18 -6.23 -11.51
N MET A 96 3.38 -5.90 -11.95
CA MET A 96 4.10 -4.73 -11.47
C MET A 96 4.41 -3.77 -12.61
N ARG A 97 4.08 -2.48 -12.41
CA ARG A 97 4.48 -1.38 -13.30
C ARG A 97 5.62 -0.63 -12.64
N GLU A 98 6.75 -0.53 -13.34
CA GLU A 98 7.93 0.21 -12.88
C GLU A 98 8.33 1.33 -13.85
N VAL A 99 8.78 2.44 -13.28
CA VAL A 99 9.56 3.47 -13.98
C VAL A 99 10.95 3.47 -13.36
N ILE A 100 11.99 3.20 -14.15
CA ILE A 100 13.36 3.01 -13.68
C ILE A 100 14.25 4.09 -14.27
N ALA A 101 15.04 4.77 -13.44
CA ALA A 101 16.10 5.66 -13.88
C ALA A 101 17.46 5.01 -13.62
N ALA A 102 18.34 5.06 -14.62
CA ALA A 102 19.69 4.52 -14.57
C ALA A 102 20.68 5.51 -15.19
N GLY A 103 21.86 5.65 -14.58
CA GLY A 103 22.91 6.51 -15.11
C GLY A 103 23.76 7.16 -14.03
N GLU A 104 24.15 8.41 -14.28
CA GLU A 104 24.93 9.22 -13.36
C GLU A 104 24.12 9.55 -12.10
N GLU A 105 24.79 9.58 -10.95
CA GLU A 105 24.13 9.69 -9.64
C GLU A 105 23.24 10.94 -9.52
N ASP A 106 23.69 12.09 -10.02
CA ASP A 106 22.92 13.35 -9.97
C ASP A 106 21.64 13.28 -10.80
N PHE A 107 21.70 12.66 -11.99
CA PHE A 107 20.52 12.40 -12.80
C PHE A 107 19.54 11.50 -12.04
N VAL A 108 20.01 10.40 -11.48
CA VAL A 108 19.15 9.44 -10.77
C VAL A 108 18.56 10.07 -9.50
N LYS A 109 19.31 10.87 -8.74
CA LYS A 109 18.79 11.67 -7.61
C LYS A 109 17.70 12.64 -8.05
N SER A 110 17.86 13.28 -9.21
CA SER A 110 16.83 14.17 -9.76
C SER A 110 15.55 13.40 -10.13
N GLN A 111 15.68 12.21 -10.73
CA GLN A 111 14.56 11.34 -11.07
C GLN A 111 13.85 10.80 -9.83
N ARG A 112 14.60 10.38 -8.81
CA ARG A 112 14.03 9.95 -7.53
C ARG A 112 13.16 11.04 -6.89
N LYS A 113 13.60 12.30 -6.92
CA LYS A 113 12.79 13.43 -6.46
C LYS A 113 11.52 13.59 -7.29
N ALA A 114 11.59 13.38 -8.61
CA ALA A 114 10.42 13.40 -9.48
C ALA A 114 9.46 12.23 -9.20
N PHE A 115 9.98 11.04 -8.87
CA PHE A 115 9.19 9.86 -8.53
C PHE A 115 8.45 10.00 -7.21
N ILE A 116 9.11 10.51 -6.16
CA ILE A 116 8.45 10.82 -4.87
C ILE A 116 7.32 11.81 -5.11
N LYS A 117 7.59 12.89 -5.85
CA LYS A 117 6.55 13.83 -6.21
C LYS A 117 5.41 13.18 -6.99
N PHE A 118 5.73 12.38 -8.00
CA PHE A 118 4.72 11.66 -8.79
C PHE A 118 3.81 10.80 -7.91
N ILE A 119 4.36 10.06 -6.93
CA ILE A 119 3.55 9.19 -6.07
C ILE A 119 2.57 9.99 -5.20
N GLU A 120 2.97 11.18 -4.74
CA GLU A 120 2.10 12.11 -4.00
C GLU A 120 0.98 12.68 -4.89
N SER A 121 1.33 13.15 -6.10
CA SER A 121 0.34 13.63 -7.08
C SER A 121 -0.61 12.53 -7.52
N PHE A 122 -0.12 11.29 -7.64
CA PHE A 122 -0.91 10.12 -7.98
C PHE A 122 -1.94 9.83 -6.88
N ALA A 123 -1.50 9.75 -5.62
CA ALA A 123 -2.39 9.56 -4.47
C ALA A 123 -3.48 10.63 -4.38
N SER A 124 -3.11 11.90 -4.56
CA SER A 124 -4.05 13.02 -4.58
C SER A 124 -5.03 12.94 -5.76
N PHE A 125 -4.55 12.54 -6.94
CA PHE A 125 -5.39 12.36 -8.12
C PHE A 125 -6.41 11.24 -7.92
N THR A 126 -5.99 10.12 -7.33
CA THR A 126 -6.86 8.97 -7.08
C THR A 126 -7.77 9.14 -5.88
N GLY A 127 -7.55 10.14 -5.02
CA GLY A 127 -8.31 10.32 -3.79
C GLY A 127 -8.08 9.22 -2.74
N LEU A 128 -6.97 8.50 -2.84
CA LEU A 128 -6.62 7.43 -1.91
C LEU A 128 -6.21 8.03 -0.57
N ALA A 129 -6.87 7.64 0.51
CA ALA A 129 -6.33 7.84 1.84
C ALA A 129 -5.09 6.95 1.97
N CYS A 130 -3.92 7.55 2.18
CA CYS A 130 -2.64 6.86 2.22
C CYS A 130 -1.58 7.69 2.95
N SER A 131 -0.49 7.03 3.32
CA SER A 131 0.74 7.65 3.82
C SER A 131 1.93 7.23 2.96
N LEU A 132 2.92 8.11 2.86
CA LEU A 132 4.20 7.81 2.22
C LEU A 132 5.24 7.66 3.32
N GLU A 133 5.57 6.41 3.66
CA GLU A 133 6.43 6.10 4.80
C GLU A 133 7.81 5.62 4.35
N LYS A 134 8.83 5.92 5.15
CA LYS A 134 10.15 5.30 5.00
C LYS A 134 10.02 3.82 5.29
N ALA A 135 10.64 2.99 4.46
CA ALA A 135 10.58 1.56 4.61
C ALA A 135 11.96 0.92 4.41
N SER A 136 12.07 -0.31 4.87
CA SER A 136 13.13 -1.25 4.52
C SER A 136 12.49 -2.47 3.89
N ASP A 137 13.15 -3.13 2.94
CA ASP A 137 12.61 -4.36 2.37
C ASP A 137 12.39 -5.42 3.47
N PRO A 138 11.23 -6.10 3.53
CA PRO A 138 10.89 -7.05 4.60
C PRO A 138 11.74 -8.34 4.57
N PHE A 139 12.69 -8.41 3.64
CA PHE A 139 13.45 -9.59 3.32
C PHE A 139 14.84 -9.62 3.97
N PHE A 140 15.24 -8.54 4.66
CA PHE A 140 16.37 -8.59 5.59
C PHE A 140 15.92 -9.38 6.82
N THR A 141 16.22 -10.68 6.85
CA THR A 141 16.04 -11.51 8.04
C THR A 141 16.90 -10.97 9.20
N ASN A 142 16.56 -11.37 10.43
CA ASN A 142 17.23 -11.00 11.69
C ASN A 142 18.76 -11.25 11.75
N GLU A 143 19.38 -11.75 10.68
CA GLU A 143 20.81 -12.06 10.60
C GLU A 143 21.67 -10.88 10.12
N ILE A 144 21.09 -9.80 9.57
CA ILE A 144 21.84 -8.56 9.29
C ILE A 144 20.99 -7.31 9.64
N PRO A 145 20.74 -7.03 10.94
CA PRO A 145 20.01 -5.84 11.40
C PRO A 145 20.58 -4.52 10.85
N GLU A 146 21.89 -4.50 10.57
CA GLU A 146 22.62 -3.36 10.06
C GLU A 146 22.18 -2.93 8.65
N LYS A 147 21.72 -3.84 7.77
CA LYS A 147 21.30 -3.46 6.40
C LYS A 147 19.92 -2.82 6.35
N GLY A 148 18.98 -3.30 7.16
CA GLY A 148 17.68 -2.65 7.33
C GLY A 148 17.82 -1.28 8.03
N ALA A 149 18.70 -1.20 9.04
CA ALA A 149 19.04 0.06 9.69
C ALA A 149 19.73 1.05 8.73
N VAL A 150 20.69 0.61 7.90
CA VAL A 150 21.36 1.45 6.90
C VAL A 150 20.40 1.91 5.81
N GLN A 151 19.51 1.04 5.30
CA GLN A 151 18.45 1.45 4.36
C GLN A 151 17.53 2.53 4.95
N ASN A 152 17.06 2.34 6.19
CA ASN A 152 16.24 3.32 6.88
C ASN A 152 17.01 4.62 7.17
N HIS A 153 18.32 4.52 7.43
CA HIS A 153 19.19 5.67 7.72
C HIS A 153 19.55 6.49 6.47
N ILE A 154 19.67 5.85 5.29
CA ILE A 154 19.87 6.54 4.00
C ILE A 154 18.57 6.81 3.25
N GLU A 155 17.42 6.55 3.90
CA GLU A 155 16.07 6.67 3.34
C GLU A 155 15.93 5.93 2.01
N SER A 156 16.56 4.77 1.82
CA SER A 156 16.68 4.16 0.48
C SER A 156 15.34 3.75 -0.13
N LYS A 157 14.28 3.65 0.66
CA LYS A 157 12.97 3.21 0.18
C LYS A 157 11.84 3.97 0.85
N PHE A 158 10.85 4.34 0.04
CA PHE A 158 9.56 4.85 0.47
C PHE A 158 8.45 3.92 -0.02
N GLU A 159 7.43 3.67 0.79
CA GLU A 159 6.25 2.90 0.41
C GLU A 159 4.99 3.76 0.52
N LEU A 160 4.11 3.67 -0.48
CA LEU A 160 2.77 4.21 -0.43
C LEU A 160 1.88 3.20 0.29
N LEU A 161 1.60 3.47 1.55
CA LEU A 161 0.80 2.62 2.43
C LEU A 161 -0.65 3.08 2.40
N VAL A 162 -1.56 2.12 2.20
CA VAL A 162 -3.01 2.37 2.18
C VAL A 162 -3.67 1.63 3.35
N PRO A 163 -4.33 2.34 4.28
CA PRO A 163 -5.10 1.69 5.33
C PRO A 163 -6.29 0.93 4.74
N LEU A 164 -6.40 -0.35 5.10
CA LEU A 164 -7.50 -1.22 4.67
C LEU A 164 -8.67 -1.25 5.67
N GLY A 165 -8.52 -0.62 6.84
CA GLY A 165 -9.52 -0.62 7.91
C GLY A 165 -9.66 -1.98 8.64
N ASN A 166 -10.64 -2.09 9.55
CA ASN A 166 -11.00 -3.34 10.25
C ASN A 166 -9.83 -4.07 10.93
N GLN A 167 -8.94 -3.33 11.63
CA GLN A 167 -7.74 -3.88 12.30
C GLN A 167 -6.76 -4.61 11.36
N ARG A 168 -6.84 -4.39 10.06
CA ARG A 168 -5.86 -4.90 9.10
C ARG A 168 -4.63 -3.99 9.08
N SER A 169 -3.47 -4.59 8.81
CA SER A 169 -2.27 -3.84 8.52
C SER A 169 -2.44 -3.01 7.24
N ASP A 170 -1.81 -1.84 7.21
CA ASP A 170 -1.74 -1.02 6.01
C ASP A 170 -1.06 -1.79 4.87
N LEU A 171 -1.53 -1.54 3.65
CA LEU A 171 -1.09 -2.25 2.45
C LEU A 171 -0.16 -1.36 1.62
N ALA A 172 1.09 -1.81 1.41
CA ALA A 172 1.99 -1.18 0.46
C ALA A 172 1.54 -1.45 -0.99
N VAL A 173 1.06 -0.41 -1.68
CA VAL A 173 0.56 -0.48 -3.07
C VAL A 173 1.56 0.06 -4.09
N GLY A 174 2.53 0.85 -3.64
CA GLY A 174 3.61 1.37 -4.48
C GLY A 174 4.86 1.67 -3.65
N SER A 175 5.99 1.88 -4.33
CA SER A 175 7.25 2.23 -3.68
C SER A 175 8.16 3.08 -4.56
N VAL A 176 9.04 3.87 -3.93
CA VAL A 176 10.18 4.52 -4.58
C VAL A 176 11.45 3.98 -3.95
N ASN A 177 12.31 3.37 -4.77
CA ASN A 177 13.51 2.68 -4.33
C ASN A 177 14.76 3.38 -4.89
N TRP A 178 15.70 3.73 -4.02
CA TRP A 178 17.05 4.18 -4.35
C TRP A 178 18.00 3.00 -4.22
N HIS A 179 18.56 2.57 -5.35
CA HIS A 179 19.47 1.43 -5.37
C HIS A 179 20.93 1.85 -5.21
N SER A 180 21.22 3.16 -5.29
CA SER A 180 22.59 3.66 -5.41
C SER A 180 23.31 2.96 -6.57
N ASP A 181 24.55 2.54 -6.36
CA ASP A 181 25.39 1.82 -7.33
C ASP A 181 25.27 0.29 -7.22
N PHE A 182 24.29 -0.24 -6.48
CA PHE A 182 24.14 -1.68 -6.23
C PHE A 182 24.08 -2.50 -7.53
N PHE A 183 23.18 -2.13 -8.44
CA PHE A 183 23.03 -2.81 -9.73
C PHE A 183 24.21 -2.53 -10.67
N GLY A 184 24.82 -1.35 -10.57
CA GLY A 184 26.04 -1.01 -11.30
C GLY A 184 27.19 -1.95 -10.93
N ARG A 185 27.41 -2.18 -9.64
CA ARG A 185 28.41 -3.15 -9.15
C ARG A 185 28.04 -4.58 -9.50
N SER A 186 26.80 -4.98 -9.24
CA SER A 186 26.35 -6.37 -9.40
C SER A 186 26.47 -6.89 -10.84
N PHE A 187 26.29 -6.01 -11.82
CA PHE A 187 26.38 -6.35 -13.24
C PHE A 187 27.61 -5.76 -13.94
N GLU A 188 28.56 -5.18 -13.20
CA GLU A 188 29.74 -4.49 -13.76
C GLU A 188 29.38 -3.47 -14.85
N ILE A 189 28.41 -2.60 -14.55
CA ILE A 189 27.92 -1.54 -15.44
C ILE A 189 28.53 -0.21 -15.00
N ARG A 190 29.14 0.49 -15.96
CA ARG A 190 29.71 1.83 -15.77
C ARG A 190 28.86 2.91 -16.41
N ASP A 191 28.86 4.10 -15.82
CA ASP A 191 28.31 5.30 -16.44
C ASP A 191 29.32 5.97 -17.40
N ASN A 192 28.95 7.14 -17.94
CA ASN A 192 29.80 7.89 -18.87
C ASN A 192 31.04 8.50 -18.20
N SER A 193 30.96 8.73 -16.89
CA SER A 193 32.05 9.22 -16.06
C SER A 193 32.96 8.10 -15.52
N ASN A 194 32.77 6.86 -15.99
CA ASN A 194 33.47 5.64 -15.56
C ASN A 194 33.22 5.24 -14.09
N TYR A 195 32.22 5.80 -13.42
CA TYR A 195 31.77 5.30 -12.11
C TYR A 195 30.81 4.13 -12.29
N TYR A 196 30.56 3.38 -11.21
CA TYR A 196 29.49 2.38 -11.24
C TYR A 196 28.14 3.09 -11.44
N MET A 197 27.34 2.58 -12.38
CA MET A 197 26.04 3.15 -12.70
C MET A 197 25.15 3.19 -11.45
N SER A 198 24.53 4.35 -11.21
CA SER A 198 23.51 4.52 -10.18
C SER A 198 22.11 4.21 -10.72
N SER A 199 21.17 3.83 -9.85
CA SER A 199 19.76 3.64 -10.27
C SER A 199 18.73 3.87 -9.17
N CYS A 200 17.50 4.14 -9.58
CA CYS A 200 16.31 4.19 -8.73
C CYS A 200 15.06 3.79 -9.51
N CYS A 201 14.00 3.34 -8.84
CA CYS A 201 12.72 3.08 -9.48
C CYS A 201 11.51 3.58 -8.69
N LEU A 202 10.41 3.79 -9.40
CA LEU A 202 9.05 3.92 -8.89
C LEU A 202 8.29 2.67 -9.33
N ALA A 203 7.70 1.95 -8.38
CA ALA A 203 6.98 0.71 -8.64
C ALA A 203 5.55 0.78 -8.10
N PHE A 204 4.59 0.23 -8.85
CA PHE A 204 3.23 -0.04 -8.39
C PHE A 204 2.90 -1.51 -8.56
N GLY A 205 2.42 -2.15 -7.49
CA GLY A 205 1.79 -3.47 -7.57
C GLY A 205 0.33 -3.28 -7.97
N LEU A 206 -0.03 -3.67 -9.19
CA LEU A 206 -1.30 -3.27 -9.79
C LEU A 206 -2.50 -3.89 -9.09
N GLU A 207 -2.43 -5.17 -8.74
CA GLU A 207 -3.51 -5.88 -8.03
C GLU A 207 -3.74 -5.28 -6.64
N ARG A 208 -2.66 -4.97 -5.90
CA ARG A 208 -2.75 -4.29 -4.59
C ARG A 208 -3.34 -2.89 -4.70
N LEU A 209 -2.91 -2.13 -5.71
CA LEU A 209 -3.40 -0.78 -5.96
C LEU A 209 -4.90 -0.78 -6.27
N VAL A 210 -5.35 -1.67 -7.17
CA VAL A 210 -6.77 -1.82 -7.49
C VAL A 210 -7.56 -2.29 -6.27
N PHE A 211 -7.06 -3.29 -5.55
CA PHE A 211 -7.72 -3.80 -4.34
C PHE A 211 -7.90 -2.72 -3.27
N ALA A 212 -6.84 -1.93 -3.00
CA ALA A 212 -6.88 -0.84 -2.04
C ALA A 212 -7.84 0.28 -2.48
N PHE A 213 -7.80 0.67 -3.76
CA PHE A 213 -8.71 1.66 -4.32
C PHE A 213 -10.18 1.24 -4.19
N LEU A 214 -10.50 0.00 -4.55
CA LEU A 214 -11.87 -0.53 -4.45
C LEU A 214 -12.31 -0.71 -2.99
N THR A 215 -11.39 -0.94 -2.06
CA THR A 215 -11.71 -1.00 -0.62
C THR A 215 -12.17 0.35 -0.07
N GLN A 216 -11.63 1.46 -0.61
CA GLN A 216 -11.99 2.81 -0.16
C GLN A 216 -13.16 3.42 -0.95
N HIS A 217 -13.25 3.17 -2.26
CA HIS A 217 -14.21 3.84 -3.14
C HIS A 217 -15.33 2.92 -3.65
N GLY A 218 -15.28 1.62 -3.34
CA GLY A 218 -16.26 0.64 -3.82
C GLY A 218 -16.12 0.29 -5.30
N ILE A 219 -16.96 -0.64 -5.75
CA ILE A 219 -16.98 -1.15 -7.14
C ILE A 219 -17.85 -0.29 -8.08
N THR A 220 -18.68 0.58 -7.54
CA THR A 220 -19.58 1.43 -8.30
C THR A 220 -18.83 2.62 -8.87
N LYS A 221 -18.62 2.64 -10.20
CA LYS A 221 -17.82 3.68 -10.89
C LYS A 221 -18.28 5.11 -10.60
N THR A 222 -19.58 5.34 -10.39
CA THR A 222 -20.14 6.67 -10.11
C THR A 222 -19.72 7.24 -8.76
N ASP A 223 -19.25 6.38 -7.86
CA ASP A 223 -18.87 6.74 -6.49
C ASP A 223 -17.36 7.05 -6.39
N TRP A 224 -16.62 6.80 -7.48
CA TRP A 224 -15.19 7.11 -7.55
C TRP A 224 -14.93 8.62 -7.62
N PRO A 225 -13.73 9.12 -7.31
CA PRO A 225 -13.40 10.52 -7.49
C PRO A 225 -13.60 10.96 -8.95
N THR A 226 -14.24 12.11 -9.17
CA THR A 226 -14.64 12.59 -10.51
C THR A 226 -13.47 12.63 -11.51
N LYS A 227 -12.26 12.97 -11.04
CA LYS A 227 -11.04 12.96 -11.87
C LYS A 227 -10.68 11.56 -12.37
N VAL A 228 -10.84 10.54 -11.52
CA VAL A 228 -10.61 9.13 -11.86
C VAL A 228 -11.68 8.64 -12.82
N GLN A 229 -12.96 8.96 -12.57
CA GLN A 229 -14.05 8.62 -13.50
C GLN A 229 -13.78 9.15 -14.91
N LYS A 230 -13.40 10.43 -15.01
CA LYS A 230 -13.05 11.06 -16.29
C LYS A 230 -11.88 10.37 -16.98
N ALA A 231 -10.79 10.12 -16.26
CA ALA A 231 -9.61 9.46 -16.83
C ALA A 231 -9.92 8.02 -17.28
N PHE A 232 -10.75 7.30 -16.53
CA PHE A 232 -11.20 5.96 -16.87
C PHE A 232 -12.07 5.97 -18.14
N ALA A 233 -13.03 6.89 -18.25
CA ALA A 233 -13.85 7.04 -19.45
C ALA A 233 -13.04 7.46 -20.70
N ASP A 234 -12.06 8.35 -20.51
CA ASP A 234 -11.13 8.73 -21.58
C ASP A 234 -10.29 7.52 -22.03
N PHE A 235 -9.84 6.66 -21.10
CA PHE A 235 -9.14 5.41 -21.42
C PHE A 235 -10.05 4.41 -22.15
N GLU A 236 -11.30 4.21 -21.73
CA GLU A 236 -12.25 3.34 -22.43
C GLU A 236 -12.48 3.79 -23.89
N THR A 237 -12.43 5.10 -24.14
CA THR A 237 -12.70 5.67 -25.47
C THR A 237 -11.45 5.70 -26.37
N LYS A 238 -10.28 6.03 -25.81
CA LYS A 238 -9.06 6.34 -26.60
C LYS A 238 -7.91 5.36 -26.34
N GLY A 239 -8.11 4.37 -25.48
CA GLY A 239 -7.12 3.37 -25.10
C GLY A 239 -5.89 3.96 -24.39
N SER A 240 -4.75 3.30 -24.55
CA SER A 240 -3.48 3.68 -23.92
C SER A 240 -2.86 4.99 -24.45
N ALA A 241 -3.43 5.59 -25.51
CA ALA A 241 -3.00 6.88 -26.04
C ALA A 241 -3.48 8.07 -25.18
N THR A 242 -4.40 7.85 -24.23
CA THR A 242 -4.89 8.86 -23.30
C THR A 242 -3.76 9.38 -22.41
N LYS A 243 -3.55 10.70 -22.44
CA LYS A 243 -2.65 11.40 -21.50
C LYS A 243 -3.48 12.07 -20.42
N THR A 244 -3.35 11.61 -19.18
CA THR A 244 -3.93 12.28 -18.02
C THR A 244 -2.87 13.17 -17.38
N SER A 245 -3.08 14.48 -17.44
CA SER A 245 -2.24 15.42 -16.71
C SER A 245 -2.50 15.27 -15.21
N LEU A 246 -1.46 14.92 -14.46
CA LEU A 246 -1.52 14.94 -13.00
C LEU A 246 -1.48 16.40 -12.52
N PRO A 247 -2.13 16.71 -11.38
CA PRO A 247 -2.05 18.04 -10.79
C PRO A 247 -0.59 18.43 -10.49
N GLU A 248 -0.27 19.71 -10.67
CA GLU A 248 1.02 20.26 -10.28
C GLU A 248 1.27 20.08 -8.78
N LEU A 249 2.52 19.79 -8.49
CA LEU A 249 3.01 19.41 -7.17
C LEU A 249 3.04 20.64 -6.26
N ARG A 250 2.33 20.58 -5.12
CA ARG A 250 2.63 21.48 -4.00
C ARG A 250 4.00 21.08 -3.44
N LYS A 251 4.82 22.07 -3.08
CA LYS A 251 6.21 21.86 -2.62
C LYS A 251 6.24 20.97 -1.36
N PRO A 252 7.29 20.15 -1.15
CA PRO A 252 7.48 19.40 0.09
C PRO A 252 7.63 20.39 1.26
N ASN A 253 7.03 20.07 2.41
CA ASN A 253 6.92 20.86 3.65
C ASN A 253 5.77 21.89 3.74
N GLN A 254 4.63 21.64 3.09
CA GLN A 254 3.36 22.11 3.66
C GLN A 254 2.74 20.97 4.47
N LYS A 255 2.53 21.21 5.77
CA LYS A 255 1.45 20.53 6.49
C LYS A 255 0.20 20.67 5.63
N VAL A 256 -0.44 19.56 5.29
CA VAL A 256 -1.85 19.63 4.93
C VAL A 256 -2.53 20.16 6.18
N ASP A 257 -3.11 21.35 6.05
CA ASP A 257 -4.02 21.92 7.03
C ASP A 257 -5.37 21.24 6.84
N PRO A 258 -5.78 20.28 7.68
CA PRO A 258 -7.20 20.11 7.89
C PRO A 258 -7.58 21.32 8.72
N SER A 259 -8.29 22.28 8.11
CA SER A 259 -9.00 23.28 8.88
C SER A 259 -10.03 22.57 9.75
N VAL A 260 -9.59 22.11 10.93
CA VAL A 260 -10.39 21.79 12.09
C VAL A 260 -9.89 22.77 13.14
N ASN A 261 -10.75 23.76 13.39
CA ASN A 261 -10.50 24.92 14.22
C ASN A 261 -9.69 24.60 15.50
N GLU A 262 -8.69 25.45 15.77
CA GLU A 262 -7.96 25.48 17.04
C GLU A 262 -8.93 25.44 18.23
N ILE A 263 -8.62 24.57 19.19
CA ILE A 263 -9.27 24.55 20.50
C ILE A 263 -8.81 25.77 21.27
N LYS A 264 -9.68 26.78 21.36
CA LYS A 264 -9.59 27.81 22.39
C LYS A 264 -10.41 27.34 23.58
N GLY A 265 -9.78 27.21 24.75
CA GLY A 265 -10.38 26.74 26.00
C GLY A 265 -11.41 27.69 26.62
N LYS A 266 -12.32 28.27 25.83
CA LYS A 266 -13.39 29.15 26.30
C LYS A 266 -14.81 28.67 26.01
N ASP A 267 -14.98 27.51 25.37
CA ASP A 267 -16.30 26.96 25.03
C ASP A 267 -16.52 25.52 25.56
N GLU A 268 -16.11 25.26 26.80
CA GLU A 268 -16.28 23.95 27.48
C GLU A 268 -17.66 23.81 28.16
N ASN A 269 -18.64 24.62 27.78
CA ASN A 269 -19.99 24.52 28.33
C ASN A 269 -20.85 23.55 27.51
N LEU A 270 -21.06 22.36 28.06
CA LEU A 270 -21.89 21.26 27.52
C LEU A 270 -23.34 21.64 27.19
N ASN A 271 -23.84 22.76 27.73
CA ASN A 271 -25.18 23.26 27.45
C ASN A 271 -25.25 24.17 26.22
N THR A 272 -24.12 24.46 25.58
CA THR A 272 -24.09 25.27 24.36
C THR A 272 -24.23 24.41 23.10
N SER A 273 -24.90 24.94 22.07
CA SER A 273 -25.17 24.18 20.83
C SER A 273 -23.88 23.82 20.08
N ALA A 274 -22.89 24.70 20.10
CA ALA A 274 -21.63 24.52 19.39
C ALA A 274 -20.80 23.33 19.91
N TYR A 275 -20.74 23.14 21.23
CA TYR A 275 -20.03 21.98 21.80
C TYR A 275 -20.80 20.67 21.57
N ARG A 276 -22.14 20.70 21.61
CA ARG A 276 -22.99 19.53 21.30
C ARG A 276 -22.88 19.09 19.83
N GLU A 277 -22.85 20.04 18.89
CA GLU A 277 -22.62 19.74 17.48
C GLU A 277 -21.23 19.14 17.25
N ARG A 278 -20.22 19.65 17.94
CA ARG A 278 -18.86 19.12 17.88
C ARG A 278 -18.74 17.71 18.45
N LEU A 279 -19.35 17.44 19.60
CA LEU A 279 -19.38 16.11 20.21
C LEU A 279 -20.11 15.10 19.29
N ARG A 280 -21.19 15.55 18.63
CA ARG A 280 -21.94 14.75 17.65
C ARG A 280 -21.13 14.44 16.40
N ALA A 281 -20.41 15.42 15.86
CA ALA A 281 -19.53 15.22 14.71
C ALA A 281 -18.45 14.17 15.01
N LEU A 282 -17.82 14.25 16.19
CA LEU A 282 -16.82 13.28 16.64
C LEU A 282 -17.40 11.88 16.85
N LEU A 283 -18.63 11.78 17.38
CA LEU A 283 -19.32 10.48 17.53
C LEU A 283 -19.68 9.85 16.18
N VAL A 284 -20.10 10.64 15.19
CA VAL A 284 -20.38 10.16 13.83
C VAL A 284 -19.11 9.64 13.16
N GLU A 285 -18.01 10.40 13.28
CA GLU A 285 -16.69 10.05 12.76
C GLU A 285 -16.11 8.79 13.42
N CYS A 286 -16.18 8.70 14.76
CA CYS A 286 -15.59 7.58 15.51
C CYS A 286 -16.41 6.28 15.42
N LEU A 287 -17.73 6.37 15.23
CA LEU A 287 -18.60 5.20 15.09
C LEU A 287 -18.75 4.73 13.64
N ASN A 288 -18.14 5.44 12.68
CA ASN A 288 -18.21 5.15 11.25
C ASN A 288 -19.65 5.06 10.73
N LEU A 289 -20.51 5.94 11.23
CA LEU A 289 -21.89 6.08 10.75
C LEU A 289 -21.85 6.94 9.49
N GLU A 290 -22.25 6.38 8.34
CA GLU A 290 -22.18 7.05 7.03
C GLU A 290 -22.76 8.48 7.07
N LEU A 291 -22.11 9.40 6.37
CA LEU A 291 -22.50 10.79 6.15
C LEU A 291 -23.80 10.89 5.33
N THR A 292 -24.93 10.49 5.91
CA THR A 292 -26.24 10.96 5.48
C THR A 292 -26.95 11.50 6.71
N GLU A 293 -26.82 12.80 6.92
CA GLU A 293 -27.47 13.59 7.97
C GLU A 293 -28.98 13.27 8.07
N GLU A 294 -29.61 12.92 6.94
CA GLU A 294 -31.00 12.45 6.82
C GLU A 294 -31.33 11.16 7.59
N LYS A 295 -30.45 10.15 7.62
CA LYS A 295 -30.71 8.89 8.34
C LYS A 295 -30.65 9.08 9.86
N TRP A 296 -29.73 9.91 10.34
CA TRP A 296 -29.61 10.23 11.77
C TRP A 296 -30.81 11.06 12.26
N LEU A 297 -31.16 12.11 11.53
CA LEU A 297 -32.30 12.97 11.88
C LEU A 297 -33.64 12.23 11.86
N SER A 298 -33.80 11.24 10.97
CA SER A 298 -35.03 10.43 10.83
C SER A 298 -35.14 9.30 11.85
N SER A 299 -34.05 8.89 12.51
CA SER A 299 -34.02 7.78 13.49
C SER A 299 -33.78 8.24 14.93
N ARG A 300 -33.61 9.56 15.17
CA ARG A 300 -33.32 10.19 16.47
C ARG A 300 -34.22 9.77 17.65
N ASN A 301 -35.44 9.29 17.37
CA ASN A 301 -36.43 8.89 18.38
C ASN A 301 -36.66 7.37 18.44
N THR A 302 -36.03 6.59 17.57
CA THR A 302 -36.29 5.14 17.41
C THR A 302 -34.99 4.32 17.41
N PHE A 303 -33.84 4.94 17.71
CA PHE A 303 -32.57 4.27 17.84
C PHE A 303 -32.58 3.31 19.05
N ASN A 304 -32.83 2.03 18.79
CA ASN A 304 -32.58 0.96 19.75
C ASN A 304 -31.07 0.70 19.77
N TRP A 305 -30.39 1.24 20.78
CA TRP A 305 -28.97 1.02 21.03
C TRP A 305 -28.74 -0.45 21.40
N ASP A 306 -28.15 -1.23 20.49
CA ASP A 306 -27.68 -2.58 20.82
C ASP A 306 -26.33 -2.55 21.57
N SER A 307 -25.98 -3.70 22.14
CA SER A 307 -24.83 -3.84 23.04
C SER A 307 -23.44 -3.60 22.41
N LEU A 308 -23.30 -3.49 21.09
CA LEU A 308 -22.00 -3.31 20.44
C LEU A 308 -21.68 -1.84 20.16
N ASN A 309 -22.68 -0.99 20.00
CA ASN A 309 -22.47 0.43 19.69
C ASN A 309 -22.16 1.27 20.94
N HIS A 310 -22.67 0.90 22.12
CA HIS A 310 -22.40 1.66 23.35
C HIS A 310 -20.96 1.50 23.86
N LEU A 311 -20.36 0.30 23.78
CA LEU A 311 -18.96 0.09 24.16
C LEU A 311 -18.00 0.88 23.26
N LYS A 312 -18.29 0.97 21.96
CA LYS A 312 -17.51 1.79 21.03
C LYS A 312 -17.60 3.28 21.36
N VAL A 313 -18.78 3.76 21.77
CA VAL A 313 -18.95 5.13 22.25
C VAL A 313 -18.13 5.37 23.50
N ILE A 314 -18.20 4.47 24.48
CA ILE A 314 -17.48 4.58 25.75
C ILE A 314 -15.96 4.61 25.50
N THR A 315 -15.42 3.66 24.73
CA THR A 315 -13.99 3.64 24.38
C THR A 315 -13.57 4.88 23.60
N SER A 316 -14.46 5.45 22.77
CA SER A 316 -14.18 6.69 22.04
C SER A 316 -14.17 7.90 22.98
N LEU A 317 -15.11 7.96 23.94
CA LEU A 317 -15.15 9.02 24.95
C LEU A 317 -13.91 8.97 25.85
N GLU A 318 -13.52 7.78 26.31
CA GLU A 318 -12.30 7.56 27.09
C GLU A 318 -11.06 8.08 26.36
N LYS A 319 -10.94 7.72 25.07
CA LYS A 319 -9.81 8.10 24.24
C LYS A 319 -9.78 9.60 23.91
N CYS A 320 -10.94 10.20 23.61
CA CYS A 320 -11.01 11.59 23.16
C CYS A 320 -10.91 12.59 24.31
N LEU A 321 -11.41 12.23 25.48
CA LEU A 321 -11.40 13.10 26.67
C LEU A 321 -10.27 12.76 27.64
N ASP A 322 -9.47 11.74 27.32
CA ASP A 322 -8.37 11.22 28.15
C ASP A 322 -8.83 10.86 29.58
N VAL A 323 -10.01 10.22 29.66
CA VAL A 323 -10.62 9.75 30.91
C VAL A 323 -10.80 8.24 30.86
N VAL A 324 -10.84 7.58 32.01
CA VAL A 324 -11.18 6.15 32.10
C VAL A 324 -12.55 6.03 32.75
N ILE A 325 -13.51 5.49 32.01
CA ILE A 325 -14.87 5.32 32.49
C ILE A 325 -14.94 3.96 33.19
N PRO A 326 -15.33 3.87 34.48
CA PRO A 326 -15.42 2.59 35.16
C PRO A 326 -16.48 1.69 34.51
N SER A 327 -16.15 0.41 34.31
CA SER A 327 -16.97 -0.58 33.58
C SER A 327 -18.39 -0.74 34.12
N GLU A 328 -18.59 -0.56 35.42
CA GLU A 328 -19.87 -0.56 36.12
C GLU A 328 -20.81 0.56 35.63
N THR A 329 -20.26 1.65 35.12
CA THR A 329 -20.99 2.80 34.58
C THR A 329 -21.49 2.57 33.16
N TYR A 330 -20.99 1.53 32.47
CA TYR A 330 -21.26 1.32 31.05
C TYR A 330 -22.75 1.06 30.79
N SER A 331 -23.39 0.32 31.71
CA SER A 331 -24.83 0.03 31.66
C SER A 331 -25.72 1.27 31.83
N VAL A 332 -25.18 2.36 32.40
CA VAL A 332 -25.89 3.63 32.57
C VAL A 332 -25.80 4.47 31.29
N LEU A 333 -24.72 4.32 30.52
CA LEU A 333 -24.40 5.06 29.28
C LEU A 333 -25.06 4.44 28.03
N MET A 334 -26.31 4.02 28.16
CA MET A 334 -27.04 3.32 27.08
C MET A 334 -27.84 4.26 26.17
N ASN A 335 -27.87 5.56 26.45
CA ASN A 335 -28.54 6.56 25.62
C ASN A 335 -27.84 7.92 25.69
N GLU A 336 -28.13 8.78 24.71
CA GLU A 336 -27.52 10.12 24.57
C GLU A 336 -27.66 10.96 25.84
N LYS A 337 -28.83 10.93 26.49
CA LYS A 337 -29.10 11.74 27.69
C LYS A 337 -28.21 11.32 28.87
N SER A 338 -28.04 10.00 29.08
CA SER A 338 -27.16 9.48 30.12
C SER A 338 -25.69 9.83 29.87
N ILE A 339 -25.24 9.76 28.62
CA ILE A 339 -23.87 10.14 28.23
C ILE A 339 -23.61 11.62 28.50
N LEU A 340 -24.53 12.49 28.09
CA LEU A 340 -24.42 13.93 28.35
C LEU A 340 -24.38 14.21 29.86
N THR A 341 -25.22 13.54 30.65
CA THR A 341 -25.26 13.71 32.11
C THR A 341 -23.94 13.27 32.78
N PHE A 342 -23.33 12.19 32.30
CA PHE A 342 -22.03 11.73 32.80
C PHE A 342 -20.90 12.70 32.43
N LEU A 343 -20.87 13.19 31.20
CA LEU A 343 -19.87 14.18 30.78
C LEU A 343 -20.02 15.49 31.56
N GLU A 344 -21.25 15.90 31.85
CA GLU A 344 -21.54 17.06 32.72
C GLU A 344 -21.00 16.86 34.14
N SER A 345 -21.07 15.65 34.71
CA SER A 345 -20.54 15.36 36.06
C SER A 345 -19.01 15.27 36.11
N GLN A 346 -18.36 14.85 35.02
CA GLN A 346 -16.89 14.80 34.94
C GLN A 346 -16.27 16.18 34.69
N LEU A 347 -16.97 17.06 33.95
CA LEU A 347 -16.49 18.43 33.67
C LEU A 347 -16.80 19.44 34.79
N SER A 348 -17.59 19.04 35.80
CA SER A 348 -17.86 19.85 36.99
C SER A 348 -17.03 19.47 38.23
N GLN A 349 -16.19 18.42 38.12
CA GLN A 349 -15.08 18.12 39.02
C GLN A 349 -13.78 18.72 38.46
#